data_AF-A0A447UHR6-F1
#
_entry.id   AF-A0A447UHR6-F1
#
_cell.length_a   1.000
_cell.length_b   1.000
_cell.length_c   1.000
_cell.angle_alpha   90.00
_cell.angle_beta   90.00
_cell.angle_gamma   90.00
#
_symmetry.space_group_name_H-M   'P 1'
#
loop_
_entity.id
_entity.type
_entity.pdbx_description
1 polymer ?
#
loop_
_entity_poly.entity_id
_entity_poly.type
_entity_poly.pdbx_seq_one_letter_code
_entity_poly.pdbx_strand_id
1 'polypeptide(L)' 'MGEILGRFIDADGNVVDSLINRYITSYDIRQSQCPRIAAACGEDKRPAILAALKGGWINGLVTDEHTARWLLTR' A
#
# COMPACT_ATOMS: atom_id res chain seq x y z
N MET A 1 1.69 -4.88 -6.87
CA MET A 1 1.35 -3.63 -7.57
C MET A 1 0.09 -3.07 -6.94
N GLY A 2 0.10 -1.79 -6.61
CA GLY A 2 -1.00 -1.10 -5.95
C GLY A 2 -0.95 0.40 -6.20
N GLU A 3 -1.88 1.15 -5.62
CA GLU A 3 -1.95 2.61 -5.71
C GLU A 3 -2.27 3.21 -4.34
N ILE A 4 -1.56 4.28 -3.96
CA ILE A 4 -1.78 5.05 -2.73
C ILE A 4 -1.68 6.55 -3.00
N LEU A 5 -2.77 7.29 -2.78
CA LEU A 5 -2.85 8.75 -2.96
C LEU A 5 -2.41 9.22 -4.36
N GLY A 6 -2.85 8.49 -5.37
CA GLY A 6 -2.50 8.60 -6.78
C GLY A 6 -1.22 7.85 -7.18
N ARG A 7 -0.35 7.45 -6.23
CA ARG A 7 0.98 6.89 -6.55
C ARG A 7 0.90 5.40 -6.81
N PHE A 8 1.29 5.00 -8.01
CA PHE A 8 1.47 3.58 -8.32
C PHE A 8 2.74 3.04 -7.65
N ILE A 9 2.60 1.88 -7.00
CA ILE A 9 3.68 1.16 -6.33
C ILE A 9 3.82 -0.25 -6.89
N ASP A 10 5.06 -0.76 -6.91
CA ASP A 10 5.38 -2.11 -7.39
C ASP A 10 4.97 -3.21 -6.38
N ALA A 11 5.54 -4.42 -6.48
CA ALA A 11 5.24 -5.51 -5.56
C ALA A 11 5.99 -5.42 -4.22
N ASP A 12 7.10 -4.69 -4.18
CA ASP A 12 7.92 -4.45 -2.98
C ASP A 12 7.54 -3.14 -2.29
N GLY A 13 6.65 -2.36 -2.91
CA GLY A 13 6.13 -1.11 -2.38
C GLY A 13 6.97 0.11 -2.76
N ASN A 14 7.87 0.00 -3.74
CA ASN A 14 8.57 1.16 -4.29
C ASN A 14 7.66 1.93 -5.23
N VAL A 15 7.84 3.26 -5.29
CA VAL A 15 7.15 4.10 -6.28
C VAL A 15 7.65 3.73 -7.67
N VAL A 16 6.74 3.39 -8.57
CA VAL A 16 7.08 3.10 -9.97
C VAL A 16 7.56 4.36 -10.67
N ASP A 17 8.70 4.32 -11.36
CA ASP A 17 9.09 5.44 -12.24
C ASP A 17 8.18 5.48 -13.46
N SER A 18 7.27 6.44 -13.47
CA SER A 18 6.32 6.65 -14.55
C SER A 18 6.00 8.14 -14.69
N LEU A 19 5.60 8.56 -15.89
CA LEU A 19 5.16 9.94 -16.13
C LEU A 19 4.00 10.32 -15.22
N ILE A 20 3.04 9.41 -15.01
CA ILE A 20 1.88 9.66 -14.14
C ILE A 20 2.34 9.96 -12.71
N ASN A 21 3.27 9.17 -12.16
CA ASN A 21 3.76 9.39 -10.79
C ASN A 21 4.52 10.71 -10.64
N ARG A 22 5.16 11.23 -11.70
CA ARG A 22 5.87 12.53 -11.68
C ARG A 22 4.93 13.73 -11.56
N TYR A 23 3.67 13.59 -11.97
CA TYR A 23 2.67 14.64 -11.86
C TYR A 23 1.91 14.65 -10.52
N ILE A 24 2.22 13.72 -9.61
CA ILE A 24 1.54 13.63 -8.33
C ILE A 24 2.12 14.65 -7.36
N THR A 25 1.25 15.56 -6.92
CA THR A 25 1.56 16.61 -5.95
C THR A 25 1.11 16.28 -4.52
N SER A 26 0.49 15.13 -4.31
CA SER A 26 0.01 14.70 -2.98
C SER A 26 1.19 14.47 -2.02
N TYR A 27 0.94 14.51 -0.73
CA TYR A 27 1.99 14.28 0.28
C TYR A 27 2.46 12.80 0.28
N ASP A 28 3.76 12.58 0.45
CA ASP A 28 4.29 11.24 0.70
C ASP A 28 4.09 10.88 2.18
N ILE A 29 3.01 10.13 2.46
CA ILE A 29 2.61 9.78 3.82
C ILE A 29 3.70 9.06 4.61
N ARG A 30 4.69 8.43 3.95
CA ARG A 30 5.80 7.74 4.64
C ARG A 30 6.64 8.70 5.47
N GLN A 31 6.64 9.99 5.13
CA GLN A 31 7.34 11.05 5.85
C GLN A 31 6.60 11.50 7.12
N SER A 32 5.33 11.14 7.29
CA SER A 32 4.57 11.44 8.50
C SER A 32 4.90 10.48 9.65
N GLN A 33 4.99 11.01 10.87
CA GLN A 33 5.10 10.21 12.10
C GLN A 33 3.74 9.75 12.65
N CYS A 34 2.63 10.22 12.08
CA CYS A 34 1.29 9.82 12.49
C CYS A 34 1.01 8.34 12.14
N PRO A 35 0.05 7.68 12.83
CA PRO A 35 -0.47 6.40 12.39
C PRO A 35 -1.03 6.47 10.95
N ARG A 36 -0.69 5.47 10.13
CA ARG A 36 -1.09 5.33 8.72
C ARG A 36 -1.87 4.02 8.58
N ILE A 37 -3.17 4.11 8.86
CA ILE A 37 -4.05 2.95 8.96
C ILE A 37 -4.83 2.81 7.66
N ALA A 38 -4.67 1.68 6.97
CA ALA A 38 -5.50 1.33 5.81
C ALA A 38 -6.71 0.50 6.21
N ALA A 39 -7.80 0.65 5.46
CA ALA A 39 -8.92 -0.26 5.46
C ALA A 39 -9.05 -0.88 4.06
N ALA A 40 -8.75 -2.18 3.94
CA ALA A 40 -8.77 -2.88 2.66
C ALA A 40 -8.99 -4.38 2.88
N CYS A 41 -9.74 -5.01 1.99
CA CYS A 41 -10.14 -6.41 2.03
C CYS A 41 -10.31 -6.95 0.60
N GLY A 42 -10.41 -8.26 0.46
CA GLY A 42 -10.66 -8.93 -0.83
C GLY A 42 -9.40 -9.52 -1.48
N GLU A 43 -9.60 -10.63 -2.19
CA GLU A 43 -8.52 -11.41 -2.80
C GLU A 43 -7.79 -10.64 -3.91
N ASP A 44 -8.51 -9.88 -4.71
CA ASP A 44 -8.00 -9.01 -5.76
C ASP A 44 -7.04 -7.93 -5.23
N LYS A 45 -7.25 -7.48 -3.98
CA LYS A 45 -6.44 -6.43 -3.35
C LYS A 45 -5.24 -6.94 -2.59
N ARG A 46 -5.13 -8.25 -2.33
CA ARG A 46 -4.01 -8.85 -1.58
C ARG A 46 -2.62 -8.40 -2.05
N PRO A 47 -2.30 -8.40 -3.36
CA PRO A 47 -0.98 -7.97 -3.81
C PRO A 47 -0.71 -6.48 -3.55
N ALA A 48 -1.74 -5.63 -3.62
CA ALA A 48 -1.63 -4.20 -3.34
C ALA A 48 -1.46 -3.94 -1.83
N ILE A 49 -2.23 -4.65 -0.99
CA ILE A 49 -2.14 -4.58 0.47
C ILE A 49 -0.74 -5.01 0.94
N LEU A 50 -0.23 -6.12 0.41
CA LEU A 50 1.11 -6.59 0.74
C LEU A 50 2.19 -5.60 0.30
N ALA A 51 2.09 -5.04 -0.90
CA ALA A 51 3.01 -4.01 -1.38
C ALA A 51 3.00 -2.76 -0.49
N ALA A 52 1.81 -2.32 -0.05
CA ALA A 52 1.67 -1.18 0.85
C ALA A 52 2.35 -1.42 2.21
N LEU A 53 2.21 -2.63 2.76
CA LEU A 53 2.88 -3.04 4.00
C LEU A 53 4.40 -3.11 3.83
N LYS A 54 4.89 -3.80 2.78
CA LYS A 54 6.33 -3.94 2.49
C LYS A 54 7.02 -2.58 2.28
N GLY A 55 6.38 -1.70 1.51
CA GLY A 55 6.91 -0.35 1.23
C GLY A 55 6.76 0.63 2.38
N GLY A 56 6.23 0.21 3.53
CA GLY A 56 6.05 1.05 4.71
C GLY A 56 5.05 2.19 4.54
N TRP A 57 4.18 2.13 3.52
CA TRP A 57 3.15 3.15 3.27
C TRP A 57 2.13 3.20 4.40
N ILE A 58 1.83 2.03 4.95
CA ILE A 58 0.87 1.86 6.03
C ILE A 58 1.56 1.13 7.18
N ASN A 59 1.19 1.48 8.41
CA ASN A 59 1.69 0.84 9.64
C ASN A 59 0.55 0.29 10.52
N GLY A 60 -0.68 0.39 10.04
CA GLY A 60 -1.85 -0.31 10.57
C GLY A 60 -2.75 -0.78 9.42
N LEU A 61 -3.45 -1.89 9.63
CA LEU A 61 -4.37 -2.45 8.64
C LEU A 61 -5.63 -2.98 9.33
N VAL A 62 -6.79 -2.54 8.82
CA VAL A 62 -8.10 -3.13 9.09
C VAL A 62 -8.50 -3.93 7.86
N THR A 63 -8.73 -5.24 8.02
CA THR A 63 -9.00 -6.17 6.92
C THR A 63 -9.89 -7.33 7.35
N ASP A 64 -10.29 -8.18 6.40
CA ASP A 64 -11.06 -9.40 6.65
C ASP A 64 -10.17 -10.60 7.04
N GLU A 65 -10.76 -11.64 7.61
CA GLU A 65 -10.03 -12.83 8.07
C GLU A 65 -9.28 -13.55 6.93
N HIS A 66 -9.87 -13.64 5.75
CA HIS A 66 -9.29 -14.36 4.61
C HIS A 66 -8.06 -13.63 4.06
N THR A 67 -8.09 -12.29 4.04
CA THR A 67 -6.95 -11.45 3.66
C THR A 67 -5.86 -11.49 4.74
N ALA A 68 -6.23 -11.40 6.02
CA ALA A 68 -5.29 -11.50 7.14
C ALA A 68 -4.53 -12.84 7.13
N ARG A 69 -5.25 -13.96 7.00
CA ARG A 69 -4.64 -15.30 6.93
C ARG A 69 -3.69 -15.44 5.75
N TRP A 70 -4.05 -14.90 4.59
CA TRP A 70 -3.17 -14.92 3.43
C TRP A 70 -1.90 -14.10 3.67
N LEU A 71 -2.00 -12.91 4.26
CA LEU A 71 -0.86 -12.04 4.57
C LEU A 71 0.15 -12.69 5.53
N LEU A 72 -0.33 -13.47 6.50
CA LEU A 72 0.53 -14.18 7.46
C LEU A 72 1.41 -15.29 6.83
N THR A 73 1.21 -15.60 5.55
CA THR A 73 1.97 -16.63 4.82
C THR A 73 2.98 -16.05 3.82
N ARG A 74 3.24 -14.74 3.86
CA ARG A 74 4.03 -14.00 2.87
C ARG A 74 5.29 -13.36 3.43
#